data_AF-A0A350UIR1-F1
#
_entry.id   AF-A0A350UIR1-F1
#
_cell.length_a   1.000
_cell.length_b   1.000
_cell.length_c   1.000
_cell.angle_alpha   90.00
_cell.angle_beta   90.00
_cell.angle_gamma   90.00
#
_symmetry.space_group_name_H-M   'P 1'
#
loop_
_entity.id
_entity.type
_entity.pdbx_description
1 polymer ?
#
loop_
_entity_poly.entity_id
_entity_poly.type
_entity_poly.pdbx_seq_one_letter_code
_entity_poly.pdbx_strand_id
1 'polypeptide(L)'
;MKLPVFVLMVLIALLAAVPSAAQADFLTTDEVDQLRLTQEPDPRLRLYLKFAQQRVDLLGQLFSRPAAGRSGMIHTTLTQLTKIIEAVDTVIDDTLRKGRELESIEFVAKENRKLLEKLNGFLDKEPDDFDRYQYAMENAIDTLEDSAEMAEEDLRMRRRSVAERESDERERRKSMSTPESVKEAAKVREKEETQKKKRPTLLRKGETLPGKAPPKN
;
A
#
# COMPACT_ATOMS: atom_id res chain seq x y z
N MET A 1 -4.87 55.57 36.04
CA MET A 1 -4.88 55.89 34.59
C MET A 1 -5.66 54.79 33.88
N LYS A 2 -6.84 55.07 33.34
CA LYS A 2 -7.67 54.08 32.65
C LYS A 2 -7.14 53.95 31.23
N LEU A 3 -6.48 52.83 30.91
CA LEU A 3 -6.05 52.56 29.54
C LEU A 3 -7.32 52.50 28.67
N PRO A 4 -7.43 53.30 27.61
CA PRO A 4 -8.66 53.35 26.82
C PRO A 4 -8.87 51.98 26.17
N VAL A 5 -10.08 51.43 26.32
CA VAL A 5 -10.50 50.13 25.77
C VAL A 5 -10.17 50.01 24.28
N PHE A 6 -10.13 51.14 23.57
CA PHE A 6 -9.70 51.24 22.18
C PHE A 6 -8.25 50.80 21.93
N VAL A 7 -7.32 51.12 22.83
CA VAL A 7 -5.90 50.69 22.73
C VAL A 7 -5.75 49.20 23.00
N LEU A 8 -6.57 48.63 23.89
CA LEU A 8 -6.60 47.18 24.13
C LEU A 8 -7.16 46.42 22.92
N MET A 9 -8.20 46.95 22.26
CA MET A 9 -8.78 46.38 21.04
C MET A 9 -7.83 46.41 19.84
N VAL A 10 -7.09 47.51 19.66
CA VAL A 10 -6.08 47.62 18.58
C VAL A 10 -4.88 46.70 18.84
N LEU A 11 -4.48 46.49 20.10
CA LEU A 11 -3.39 45.58 20.45
C LEU A 11 -3.79 44.09 20.25
N ILE A 12 -5.05 43.72 20.48
CA ILE A 12 -5.57 42.37 20.20
C ILE A 12 -5.69 42.13 18.69
N ALA A 13 -6.09 43.14 17.90
CA ALA A 13 -6.14 43.03 16.45
C ALA A 13 -4.73 42.86 15.81
N LEU A 14 -3.69 43.40 16.44
CA LEU A 14 -2.30 43.24 15.96
C LEU A 14 -1.71 41.85 16.30
N LEU A 15 -2.19 41.18 17.35
CA LEU A 15 -1.79 39.80 17.68
C LEU A 15 -2.47 38.73 16.81
N ALA A 16 -3.54 39.07 16.09
CA ALA A 16 -4.20 38.17 15.13
C ALA A 16 -3.51 38.13 13.75
N ALA A 17 -2.51 38.98 13.53
CA ALA A 17 -1.68 39.01 12.32
C ALA A 17 -0.37 38.23 12.49
N VAL A 18 -0.32 37.24 13.39
CA VAL A 18 0.70 36.21 13.29
C VAL A 18 0.33 35.42 12.04
N PRO A 19 1.14 35.43 10.96
CA PRO A 19 0.92 34.47 9.89
C PRO A 19 0.91 33.12 10.58
N SER A 20 -0.20 32.39 10.51
CA SER A 20 -0.21 30.96 10.86
C SER A 20 1.04 30.42 10.21
N ALA A 21 2.02 30.00 11.02
CA ALA A 21 3.26 29.45 10.52
C ALA A 21 2.80 28.39 9.53
N ALA A 22 2.99 28.68 8.24
CA ALA A 22 2.38 27.90 7.18
C ALA A 22 2.86 26.49 7.46
N GLN A 23 1.92 25.59 7.81
CA GLN A 23 2.25 24.18 7.87
C GLN A 23 2.91 23.91 6.53
N ALA A 24 4.21 23.65 6.54
CA ALA A 24 4.95 23.43 5.32
C ALA A 24 4.18 22.33 4.59
N ASP A 25 3.56 22.73 3.48
CA ASP A 25 2.63 21.86 2.79
C ASP A 25 3.46 20.68 2.32
N PHE A 26 3.09 19.47 2.76
CA PHE A 26 3.93 18.30 2.50
C PHE A 26 3.86 17.89 1.03
N LEU A 27 2.84 18.41 0.36
CA LEU A 27 2.64 18.39 -1.06
C LEU A 27 2.99 19.74 -1.68
N THR A 28 3.50 19.68 -2.90
CA THR A 28 3.64 20.84 -3.77
C THR A 28 2.27 21.28 -4.29
N THR A 29 2.18 22.53 -4.75
CA THR A 29 0.93 23.07 -5.31
C THR A 29 0.36 22.21 -6.44
N ASP A 30 1.22 21.70 -7.33
CA ASP A 30 0.80 20.84 -8.44
C ASP A 30 0.27 19.48 -7.95
N GLU A 31 0.91 18.90 -6.93
CA GLU A 31 0.44 17.64 -6.32
C GLU A 31 -0.92 17.82 -5.64
N VAL A 32 -1.14 18.95 -4.97
CA VAL A 32 -2.45 19.33 -4.41
C VAL A 32 -3.49 19.46 -5.52
N ASP A 33 -3.15 20.12 -6.63
CA ASP A 33 -4.05 20.27 -7.77
C ASP A 33 -4.41 18.91 -8.39
N GLN A 34 -3.44 17.99 -8.56
CA GLN A 34 -3.71 16.64 -9.04
C GLN A 34 -4.66 15.88 -8.09
N LEU A 35 -4.51 16.02 -6.77
CA LEU A 35 -5.42 15.42 -5.79
C LEU A 35 -6.78 16.09 -5.78
N ARG A 36 -6.87 17.39 -6.04
CA ARG A 36 -8.15 18.09 -6.13
C ARG A 36 -8.98 17.57 -7.29
N LEU A 37 -8.33 17.18 -8.38
CA LEU A 37 -8.97 16.58 -9.56
C LEU A 37 -9.29 15.08 -9.36
N THR A 38 -8.62 14.42 -8.42
CA THR A 38 -8.72 12.97 -8.20
C THR A 38 -9.46 12.66 -6.90
N GLN A 39 -10.78 12.52 -6.99
CA GLN A 39 -11.65 12.29 -5.82
C GLN A 39 -11.93 10.82 -5.52
N GLU A 40 -11.79 9.94 -6.52
CA GLU A 40 -12.00 8.50 -6.34
C GLU A 40 -10.87 7.88 -5.49
N PRO A 41 -11.19 7.01 -4.51
CA PRO A 41 -10.20 6.50 -3.56
C PRO A 41 -9.03 5.78 -4.20
N ASP A 42 -9.28 4.80 -5.07
CA ASP A 42 -8.21 3.99 -5.68
C ASP A 42 -7.24 4.83 -6.53
N PRO A 43 -7.70 5.71 -7.45
CA PRO A 43 -6.81 6.64 -8.14
C PRO A 43 -6.08 7.60 -7.20
N ARG A 44 -6.74 8.07 -6.14
CA ARG A 44 -6.14 8.98 -5.15
C ARG A 44 -5.01 8.31 -4.37
N LEU A 45 -5.19 7.05 -3.96
CA LEU A 45 -4.16 6.25 -3.27
C LEU A 45 -2.93 6.04 -4.16
N ARG A 46 -3.15 5.70 -5.44
CA ARG A 46 -2.04 5.59 -6.40
C ARG A 46 -1.28 6.90 -6.57
N LEU A 47 -1.97 8.03 -6.51
CA LEU A 47 -1.38 9.34 -6.65
C LEU A 47 -0.50 9.70 -5.43
N TYR A 48 -1.00 9.47 -4.22
CA TYR A 48 -0.18 9.65 -3.01
C TYR A 48 1.06 8.75 -3.03
N LEU A 49 0.94 7.47 -3.40
CA LEU A 49 2.08 6.56 -3.49
C LEU A 49 3.11 7.00 -4.54
N LYS A 50 2.65 7.60 -5.65
CA LYS A 50 3.56 8.23 -6.63
C LYS A 50 4.35 9.38 -5.99
N PHE A 51 3.70 10.22 -5.19
CA PHE A 51 4.39 11.32 -4.49
C PHE A 51 5.36 10.80 -3.43
N ALA A 52 4.98 9.77 -2.67
CA ALA A 52 5.86 9.08 -1.74
C ALA A 52 7.10 8.53 -2.45
N GLN A 53 6.92 7.88 -3.61
CA GLN A 53 8.04 7.42 -4.44
C GLN A 53 8.95 8.57 -4.86
N GLN A 54 8.40 9.72 -5.28
CA GLN A 54 9.19 10.90 -5.65
C GLN A 54 10.01 11.43 -4.47
N ARG A 55 9.49 11.38 -3.24
CA ARG A 55 10.24 11.77 -2.03
C ARG A 55 11.40 10.80 -1.76
N VAL A 56 11.18 9.49 -1.87
CA VAL A 56 12.26 8.49 -1.71
C VAL A 56 13.31 8.61 -2.81
N ASP A 57 12.92 8.90 -4.05
CA ASP A 57 13.86 9.09 -5.15
C ASP A 57 14.69 10.38 -4.95
N LEU A 58 14.09 11.45 -4.39
CA LEU A 58 14.82 12.66 -3.96
C LEU A 58 15.81 12.34 -2.82
N LEU A 59 15.41 11.54 -1.83
CA LEU A 59 16.33 11.07 -0.78
C LEU A 59 17.53 10.34 -1.40
N GLY A 60 17.29 9.46 -2.37
CA GLY A 60 18.36 8.76 -3.09
C GLY A 60 19.37 9.72 -3.73
N GLN A 61 18.91 10.83 -4.31
CA GLN A 61 19.78 11.87 -4.86
C GLN A 61 20.58 12.60 -3.77
N LEU A 62 19.93 12.95 -2.65
CA LEU A 62 20.58 13.58 -1.50
C LEU A 62 21.67 12.67 -0.90
N PHE A 63 21.40 11.38 -0.72
CA PHE A 63 22.40 10.43 -0.23
C PHE A 63 23.55 10.20 -1.21
N SER A 64 23.36 10.44 -2.50
CA SER A 64 24.38 10.17 -3.53
C SER A 64 25.45 11.27 -3.65
N ARG A 65 25.16 12.51 -3.21
CA ARG A 65 26.11 13.63 -3.34
C ARG A 65 26.12 14.52 -2.09
N PRO A 66 27.30 14.86 -1.55
CA PRO A 66 27.39 15.84 -0.47
C PRO A 66 27.00 17.23 -1.00
N ALA A 67 26.13 17.93 -0.27
CA ALA A 67 25.69 19.27 -0.57
C ALA A 67 25.50 20.08 0.72
N ALA A 68 25.69 21.40 0.65
CA ALA A 68 25.39 22.28 1.77
C ALA A 68 23.89 22.22 2.10
N GLY A 69 23.54 22.14 3.39
CA GLY A 69 22.15 22.03 3.83
C GLY A 69 21.48 20.68 3.55
N ARG A 70 22.22 19.68 3.04
CA ARG A 70 21.68 18.35 2.70
C ARG A 70 20.90 17.70 3.84
N SER A 71 21.44 17.67 5.05
CA SER A 71 20.80 17.00 6.19
C SER A 71 19.43 17.59 6.52
N GLY A 72 19.28 18.92 6.37
CA GLY A 72 17.99 19.60 6.56
C GLY A 72 16.99 19.30 5.45
N MET A 73 17.46 19.14 4.20
CA MET A 73 16.62 18.66 3.09
C MET A 73 16.17 17.21 3.33
N ILE A 74 17.08 16.33 3.76
CA ILE A 74 16.76 14.93 4.10
C ILE A 74 15.67 14.89 5.17
N HIS A 75 15.86 15.59 6.30
CA HIS A 75 14.86 15.68 7.37
C HIS A 75 13.49 16.13 6.83
N THR A 76 13.47 17.21 6.05
CA THR A 76 12.23 17.77 5.49
C THR A 76 11.55 16.76 4.56
N THR A 77 12.30 16.13 3.66
CA THR A 77 11.78 15.13 2.73
C THR A 77 11.26 13.89 3.43
N LEU A 78 11.92 13.43 4.50
CA LEU A 78 11.44 12.34 5.36
C LEU A 78 10.12 12.72 6.06
N THR A 79 10.04 13.93 6.63
CA THR A 79 8.79 14.42 7.24
C THR A 79 7.65 14.51 6.22
N GLN A 80 7.94 14.91 4.98
CA GLN A 80 6.96 14.91 3.91
C GLN A 80 6.50 13.50 3.55
N LEU A 81 7.44 12.55 3.44
CA LEU A 81 7.14 11.15 3.16
C LEU A 81 6.19 10.57 4.23
N THR A 82 6.51 10.74 5.51
CA THR A 82 5.65 10.31 6.62
C THR A 82 4.22 10.83 6.46
N LYS A 83 4.05 12.14 6.25
CA LYS A 83 2.73 12.76 6.08
C LYS A 83 1.97 12.25 4.85
N ILE A 84 2.68 11.91 3.77
CA ILE A 84 2.05 11.31 2.58
C ILE A 84 1.49 9.93 2.94
N ILE A 85 2.23 9.11 3.69
CA ILE A 85 1.78 7.77 4.09
C ILE A 85 0.61 7.86 5.09
N GLU A 86 0.66 8.76 6.06
CA GLU A 86 -0.49 9.03 6.96
C GLU A 86 -1.75 9.45 6.17
N ALA A 87 -1.59 10.21 5.08
CA ALA A 87 -2.69 10.57 4.21
C ALA A 87 -3.22 9.39 3.37
N VAL A 88 -2.37 8.44 3.00
CA VAL A 88 -2.77 7.15 2.40
C VAL A 88 -3.66 6.40 3.38
N ASP A 89 -3.22 6.22 4.62
CA ASP A 89 -3.95 5.50 5.66
C ASP A 89 -5.30 6.16 5.95
N THR A 90 -5.33 7.49 6.05
CA THR A 90 -6.58 8.24 6.22
C THR A 90 -7.59 7.97 5.10
N VAL A 91 -7.15 7.90 3.84
CA VAL A 91 -8.04 7.60 2.70
C VAL A 91 -8.53 6.16 2.74
N ILE A 92 -7.68 5.21 3.15
CA ILE A 92 -8.05 3.81 3.32
C ILE A 92 -9.12 3.70 4.41
N ASP A 93 -8.84 4.20 5.61
CA ASP A 93 -9.73 4.16 6.77
C ASP A 93 -11.09 4.79 6.47
N ASP A 94 -11.10 5.99 5.88
CA ASP A 94 -12.35 6.68 5.53
C ASP A 94 -13.17 5.90 4.51
N THR A 95 -12.51 5.21 3.57
CA THR A 95 -13.18 4.43 2.53
C THR A 95 -13.76 3.14 3.10
N LEU A 96 -12.98 2.43 3.92
CA LEU A 96 -13.40 1.22 4.62
C LEU A 96 -14.53 1.51 5.61
N ARG A 97 -14.44 2.60 6.37
CA ARG A 97 -15.50 3.05 7.31
C ARG A 97 -16.82 3.34 6.61
N LYS A 98 -16.78 3.81 5.37
CA LYS A 98 -17.96 4.02 4.52
C LYS A 98 -18.47 2.73 3.88
N GLY A 99 -17.89 1.57 4.20
CA GLY A 99 -18.27 0.27 3.67
C GLY A 99 -17.93 0.08 2.19
N ARG A 100 -17.03 0.89 1.64
CA ARG A 100 -16.59 0.77 0.25
C ARG A 100 -15.37 -0.13 0.16
N GLU A 101 -15.35 -0.97 -0.87
CA GLU A 101 -14.19 -1.80 -1.18
C GLU A 101 -13.09 -0.96 -1.85
N LEU A 102 -11.84 -1.44 -1.79
CA LEU A 102 -10.66 -0.77 -2.36
C LEU A 102 -9.85 -1.77 -3.16
N GLU A 103 -9.72 -1.59 -4.47
CA GLU A 103 -8.93 -2.53 -5.27
C GLU A 103 -7.42 -2.36 -5.08
N SER A 104 -7.00 -1.19 -4.60
CA SER A 104 -5.59 -0.80 -4.51
C SER A 104 -4.86 -1.25 -3.23
N ILE A 105 -5.51 -1.90 -2.25
CA ILE A 105 -4.84 -2.27 -0.99
C ILE A 105 -3.60 -3.16 -1.22
N GLU A 106 -3.68 -4.12 -2.15
CA GLU A 106 -2.53 -4.97 -2.49
C GLU A 106 -1.39 -4.17 -3.11
N PHE A 107 -1.73 -3.15 -3.90
CA PHE A 107 -0.75 -2.22 -4.45
C PHE A 107 -0.12 -1.35 -3.36
N VAL A 108 -0.91 -0.86 -2.39
CA VAL A 108 -0.42 -0.07 -1.25
C VAL A 108 0.58 -0.86 -0.42
N ALA A 109 0.22 -2.07 0.02
CA ALA A 109 1.11 -2.94 0.79
C ALA A 109 2.45 -3.17 0.06
N LYS A 110 2.36 -3.48 -1.24
CA LYS A 110 3.55 -3.73 -2.07
C LYS A 110 4.44 -2.50 -2.23
N GLU A 111 3.87 -1.34 -2.52
CA GLU A 111 4.66 -0.13 -2.70
C GLU A 111 5.26 0.34 -1.37
N ASN A 112 4.54 0.27 -0.26
CA ASN A 112 5.09 0.62 1.05
C ASN A 112 6.30 -0.26 1.41
N ARG A 113 6.23 -1.58 1.21
CA ARG A 113 7.38 -2.49 1.41
C ARG A 113 8.59 -2.12 0.54
N LYS A 114 8.34 -1.73 -0.70
CA LYS A 114 9.40 -1.30 -1.63
C LYS A 114 10.02 0.06 -1.22
N LEU A 115 9.23 0.99 -0.70
CA LEU A 115 9.74 2.25 -0.16
C LEU A 115 10.56 2.01 1.11
N LEU A 116 10.09 1.12 1.99
CA LEU A 116 10.79 0.69 3.20
C LEU A 116 12.15 0.05 2.87
N GLU A 117 12.20 -0.86 1.90
CA GLU A 117 13.46 -1.48 1.43
C GLU A 117 14.47 -0.42 0.97
N LYS A 118 14.01 0.60 0.23
CA LYS A 118 14.87 1.71 -0.21
C LYS A 118 15.39 2.56 0.95
N LEU A 119 14.55 2.86 1.94
CA LEU A 119 14.95 3.62 3.14
C LEU A 119 15.98 2.88 3.98
N ASN A 120 15.76 1.59 4.22
CA ASN A 120 16.73 0.73 4.90
C ASN A 120 18.06 0.68 4.13
N GLY A 121 18.03 0.59 2.80
CA GLY A 121 19.23 0.69 1.97
C GLY A 121 19.96 2.05 2.02
N PHE A 122 19.33 3.11 2.56
CA PHE A 122 20.03 4.36 2.86
C PHE A 122 20.73 4.33 4.22
N LEU A 123 20.17 3.61 5.21
CA LEU A 123 20.80 3.40 6.52
C LEU A 123 22.09 2.58 6.41
N ASP A 124 22.10 1.57 5.55
CA ASP A 124 23.27 0.71 5.29
C ASP A 124 24.50 1.48 4.79
N LYS A 125 24.33 2.74 4.36
CA LYS A 125 25.43 3.60 3.91
C LYS A 125 26.15 4.33 5.03
N GLU A 126 25.68 4.22 6.27
CA GLU A 126 26.25 4.82 7.49
C GLU A 126 26.67 6.30 7.29
N PRO A 127 25.73 7.20 6.98
CA PRO A 127 26.08 8.59 6.68
C PRO A 127 26.56 9.34 7.93
N ASP A 128 27.69 10.05 7.81
CA ASP A 128 28.33 10.81 8.92
C ASP A 128 27.42 11.85 9.59
N ASP A 129 26.36 12.31 8.90
CA ASP A 129 25.42 13.32 9.37
C ASP A 129 24.08 12.75 9.83
N PHE A 130 23.99 11.42 10.05
CA PHE A 130 22.76 10.70 10.41
C PHE A 130 22.02 11.31 11.60
N ASP A 131 22.74 11.64 12.68
CA ASP A 131 22.20 12.22 13.91
C ASP A 131 21.31 13.46 13.66
N ARG A 132 21.51 14.17 12.55
CA ARG A 132 20.74 15.37 12.20
C ARG A 132 19.33 15.08 11.69
N TYR A 133 19.06 13.86 11.26
CA TYR A 133 17.76 13.44 10.72
C TYR A 133 17.33 12.05 11.19
N GLN A 134 18.05 11.45 12.16
CA GLN A 134 17.77 10.12 12.71
C GLN A 134 16.30 9.94 13.07
N TYR A 135 15.73 10.83 13.90
CA TYR A 135 14.33 10.73 14.31
C TYR A 135 13.34 10.81 13.14
N ALA A 136 13.63 11.65 12.13
CA ALA A 136 12.80 11.72 10.94
C ALA A 136 12.89 10.44 10.10
N MET A 137 14.05 9.78 10.09
CA MET A 137 14.26 8.51 9.40
C MET A 137 13.54 7.37 10.11
N GLU A 138 13.72 7.24 11.43
CA GLU A 138 13.03 6.26 12.28
C GLU A 138 11.52 6.40 12.14
N ASN A 139 10.98 7.60 12.32
CA ASN A 139 9.54 7.84 12.17
C ASN A 139 9.02 7.47 10.77
N ALA A 140 9.79 7.75 9.71
CA ALA A 140 9.38 7.41 8.35
C ALA A 140 9.39 5.89 8.10
N ILE A 141 10.35 5.17 8.68
CA ILE A 141 10.44 3.71 8.65
C ILE A 141 9.26 3.09 9.40
N ASP A 142 9.04 3.51 10.65
CA ASP A 142 7.97 3.00 11.50
C ASP A 142 6.60 3.21 10.84
N THR A 143 6.35 4.41 10.31
CA THR A 143 5.08 4.73 9.62
C THR A 143 4.86 3.87 8.38
N LEU A 144 5.92 3.61 7.60
CA LEU A 144 5.82 2.75 6.41
C LEU A 144 5.62 1.27 6.76
N GLU A 145 6.27 0.80 7.82
CA GLU A 145 6.10 -0.55 8.32
C GLU A 145 4.68 -0.77 8.84
N ASP A 146 4.20 0.10 9.73
CA ASP A 146 2.83 0.07 10.25
C ASP A 146 1.80 0.11 9.11
N SER A 147 1.95 1.04 8.17
CA SER A 147 1.03 1.16 7.02
C SER A 147 1.08 -0.07 6.10
N ALA A 148 2.26 -0.66 5.87
CA ALA A 148 2.37 -1.90 5.10
C ALA A 148 1.69 -3.08 5.81
N GLU A 149 1.90 -3.21 7.12
CA GLU A 149 1.30 -4.28 7.93
C GLU A 149 -0.22 -4.17 7.99
N MET A 150 -0.75 -2.96 8.22
CA MET A 150 -2.20 -2.70 8.20
C MET A 150 -2.80 -3.06 6.83
N ALA A 151 -2.17 -2.63 5.73
CA ALA A 151 -2.64 -2.97 4.39
C ALA A 151 -2.60 -4.50 4.12
N GLU A 152 -1.59 -5.21 4.61
CA GLU A 152 -1.52 -6.67 4.53
C GLU A 152 -2.60 -7.36 5.36
N GLU A 153 -2.89 -6.85 6.56
CA GLU A 153 -3.96 -7.37 7.41
C GLU A 153 -5.33 -7.20 6.75
N ASP A 154 -5.60 -6.03 6.18
CA ASP A 154 -6.82 -5.77 5.42
C ASP A 154 -7.01 -6.75 4.26
N LEU A 155 -5.94 -7.05 3.53
CA LEU A 155 -5.96 -8.04 2.45
C LEU A 155 -6.28 -9.45 2.98
N ARG A 156 -5.70 -9.84 4.11
CA ARG A 156 -5.96 -11.14 4.74
C ARG A 156 -7.43 -11.24 5.14
N MET A 157 -7.98 -10.19 5.75
CA MET A 157 -9.39 -10.14 6.16
C MET A 157 -10.33 -10.22 4.96
N ARG A 158 -10.03 -9.51 3.87
CA ARG A 158 -10.79 -9.57 2.62
C ARG A 158 -10.73 -10.93 1.95
N ARG A 159 -9.56 -11.57 1.91
CA ARG A 159 -9.41 -12.93 1.34
C ARG A 159 -10.22 -13.95 2.14
N ARG A 160 -10.27 -13.83 3.48
CA ARG A 160 -11.11 -14.68 4.33
C ARG A 160 -12.61 -14.46 4.05
N SER A 161 -13.06 -13.22 3.96
CA SER A 161 -14.48 -12.93 3.71
C SER A 161 -14.96 -13.39 2.33
N VAL A 162 -14.11 -13.32 1.30
CA VAL A 162 -14.41 -13.88 -0.02
C VAL A 162 -14.50 -15.40 0.04
N ALA A 163 -13.55 -16.08 0.70
CA ALA A 163 -13.57 -17.53 0.85
C ALA A 163 -14.83 -18.04 1.58
N GLU A 164 -15.26 -17.33 2.63
CA GLU A 164 -16.49 -17.62 3.37
C GLU A 164 -17.74 -17.43 2.50
N ARG A 165 -17.82 -16.34 1.74
CA ARG A 165 -18.91 -16.12 0.78
C ARG A 165 -18.97 -17.20 -0.30
N GLU A 166 -17.82 -17.63 -0.82
CA GLU A 166 -17.75 -18.70 -1.81
C GLU A 166 -18.16 -20.06 -1.23
N SER A 167 -17.84 -20.36 0.04
CA SER A 167 -18.31 -21.58 0.71
C SER A 167 -19.81 -21.54 0.91
N ASP A 168 -20.35 -20.43 1.39
CA ASP A 168 -21.78 -20.25 1.62
C ASP A 168 -22.58 -20.38 0.32
N GLU A 169 -22.10 -19.76 -0.76
CA GLU A 169 -22.72 -19.87 -2.07
C GLU A 169 -22.62 -21.30 -2.62
N ARG A 170 -21.51 -21.99 -2.38
CA ARG A 170 -21.36 -23.41 -2.78
C ARG A 170 -22.33 -24.31 -2.01
N GLU A 171 -22.52 -24.07 -0.72
CA GLU A 171 -23.49 -24.81 0.11
C GLU A 171 -24.92 -24.52 -0.32
N ARG A 172 -25.27 -23.25 -0.56
CA ARG A 172 -26.57 -22.85 -1.13
C ARG A 172 -26.82 -23.50 -2.49
N ARG A 173 -25.83 -23.54 -3.37
CA ARG A 173 -25.94 -24.24 -4.65
C ARG A 173 -26.18 -25.74 -4.47
N LYS A 174 -25.51 -26.39 -3.51
CA LYS A 174 -25.73 -27.80 -3.19
C LYS A 174 -27.12 -28.05 -2.60
N SER A 175 -27.62 -27.18 -1.72
CA SER A 175 -28.95 -27.35 -1.10
C SER A 175 -30.10 -27.09 -2.07
N MET A 176 -29.89 -26.25 -3.09
CA MET A 176 -30.83 -26.01 -4.19
C MET A 176 -30.72 -27.05 -5.32
N SER A 177 -29.77 -27.97 -5.25
CA SER A 177 -29.59 -29.03 -6.25
C SER A 177 -30.50 -30.22 -5.97
N THR A 178 -31.13 -30.79 -7.00
CA THR A 178 -31.87 -32.04 -6.85
C THR A 178 -30.91 -33.23 -6.70
N PRO A 179 -31.31 -34.33 -6.05
CA PRO A 179 -30.49 -35.55 -5.95
C PRO A 179 -30.04 -36.10 -7.31
N GLU A 180 -30.82 -35.83 -8.37
CA GLU A 180 -30.50 -36.18 -9.75
C GLU A 180 -29.36 -35.33 -10.32
N SER A 181 -29.40 -34.00 -10.17
CA SER A 181 -28.35 -33.12 -10.69
C SER A 181 -27.01 -33.30 -9.97
N VAL A 182 -27.02 -33.64 -8.68
CA VAL A 182 -25.81 -33.99 -7.92
C VAL A 182 -25.19 -35.30 -8.43
N LYS A 183 -26.01 -36.32 -8.70
CA LYS A 183 -25.55 -37.60 -9.27
C LYS A 183 -25.05 -37.44 -10.70
N GLU A 184 -25.68 -36.57 -11.48
CA GLU A 184 -25.28 -36.28 -12.86
C GLU A 184 -23.96 -35.53 -12.91
N ALA A 185 -23.76 -34.52 -12.07
CA ALA A 185 -22.48 -33.81 -11.92
C ALA A 185 -21.34 -34.73 -11.45
N ALA A 186 -21.61 -35.67 -10.54
CA ALA A 186 -20.64 -36.67 -10.10
C ALA A 186 -20.25 -37.62 -11.24
N LYS A 187 -21.22 -38.11 -12.03
CA LYS A 187 -20.98 -38.95 -13.21
C LYS A 187 -20.21 -38.21 -14.31
N VAL A 188 -20.47 -36.92 -14.52
CA VAL A 188 -19.73 -36.10 -15.49
C VAL A 188 -18.26 -35.95 -15.08
N ARG A 189 -17.98 -35.67 -13.80
CA ARG A 189 -16.60 -35.59 -13.27
C ARG A 189 -15.85 -36.91 -13.39
N GLU A 190 -16.51 -38.03 -13.07
CA GLU A 190 -15.94 -39.37 -13.21
C GLU A 190 -15.64 -39.73 -14.67
N LYS A 191 -16.51 -39.31 -15.61
CA LYS A 191 -16.29 -39.44 -17.05
C LYS A 191 -15.15 -38.56 -17.56
N GLU A 192 -15.02 -37.33 -17.06
CA GLU A 192 -13.90 -36.43 -17.44
C GLU A 192 -12.55 -36.94 -16.92
N GLU A 193 -12.48 -37.45 -15.70
CA GLU A 193 -11.26 -38.05 -15.15
C GLU A 193 -10.86 -39.33 -15.87
N THR A 194 -11.83 -40.18 -16.22
CA THR A 194 -11.57 -41.39 -17.01
C THR A 194 -11.20 -41.08 -18.46
N GLN A 195 -11.76 -40.03 -19.07
CA GLN A 195 -11.34 -39.57 -20.40
C GLN A 195 -9.94 -38.96 -20.38
N LYS A 196 -9.56 -38.18 -19.36
CA LYS A 196 -8.19 -37.67 -19.20
C LYS A 196 -7.17 -38.81 -19.08
N LYS A 197 -7.51 -39.91 -18.40
CA LYS A 197 -6.68 -41.13 -18.32
C LYS A 197 -6.60 -41.92 -19.63
N LYS A 198 -7.62 -41.83 -20.50
CA LYS A 198 -7.71 -42.55 -21.79
C LYS A 198 -7.18 -41.76 -22.98
N ARG A 199 -6.75 -40.51 -22.81
CA ARG A 199 -6.11 -39.75 -23.89
C ARG A 199 -4.89 -40.51 -24.38
N PRO A 200 -4.82 -40.92 -25.66
CA PRO A 200 -3.69 -41.67 -26.18
C PRO A 200 -2.43 -40.83 -25.99
N THR A 201 -1.46 -41.34 -25.24
CA THR A 201 -0.14 -40.74 -25.18
C THR A 201 0.50 -40.88 -26.56
N LEU A 202 1.12 -39.81 -27.07
CA LEU A 202 1.88 -39.86 -28.35
C LEU A 202 3.12 -40.77 -28.28
N LEU A 203 3.44 -41.28 -27.10
CA LEU A 203 4.56 -42.19 -26.84
C LEU A 203 4.21 -43.60 -27.32
N ARG A 204 5.13 -44.24 -28.05
CA ARG A 204 5.00 -45.65 -28.42
C ARG A 204 5.22 -46.54 -27.19
N LYS A 205 4.71 -47.78 -27.24
CA LYS A 205 4.86 -48.76 -26.17
C LYS A 205 6.36 -49.00 -25.89
N GLY A 206 6.86 -48.44 -24.79
CA GLY A 206 8.28 -48.52 -24.38
C GLY A 206 9.05 -47.20 -24.39
N GLU A 207 8.49 -46.07 -24.85
CA GLU A 207 9.16 -44.76 -24.81
C GLU A 207 8.82 -43.99 -23.52
N THR A 208 9.85 -43.54 -22.81
CA THR A 208 9.73 -42.57 -21.71
C THR A 208 10.11 -41.18 -22.19
N LEU A 209 9.43 -40.15 -21.67
CA LEU A 209 9.78 -38.74 -21.92
C LEU A 209 11.26 -38.49 -21.55
N PRO A 210 12.02 -37.73 -22.36
CA PRO A 210 13.42 -37.45 -22.06
C PRO A 210 13.51 -36.70 -20.72
N GLY A 211 14.18 -37.31 -19.73
CA GLY A 211 14.41 -36.71 -18.41
C GLY A 211 13.94 -37.54 -17.20
N LYS A 212 13.22 -38.66 -17.38
CA LYS A 212 12.94 -39.60 -16.28
C LYS A 212 13.69 -40.91 -16.48
N ALA A 213 14.76 -41.10 -15.69
CA ALA A 213 15.51 -42.35 -15.66
C ALA A 213 14.60 -43.54 -15.27
N PRO A 214 14.83 -44.74 -15.83
CA PRO A 214 14.02 -45.91 -15.51
C PRO A 214 14.25 -46.37 -14.06
N PRO A 215 13.22 -46.95 -13.40
CA PRO A 215 13.37 -47.47 -12.05
C PRO A 215 14.33 -48.66 -12.05
N LYS A 216 15.28 -48.67 -11.11
CA LYS A 216 16.14 -49.82 -10.84
C LYS A 216 15.28 -50.98 -10.30
N ASN A 217 15.43 -52.15 -10.91
CA ASN A 217 14.89 -53.41 -10.42
C ASN A 217 15.44 -53.76 -9.03
#